data_AF-A0A4S4N5D1-F1
#
_entry.id   AF-A0A4S4N5D1-F1
#
_cell.length_a   1.000
_cell.length_b   1.000
_cell.length_c   1.000
_cell.angle_alpha   90.00
_cell.angle_beta   90.00
_cell.angle_gamma   90.00
#
_symmetry.space_group_name_H-M   'P 1'
#
loop_
_entity.id
_entity.type
_entity.pdbx_description
1 polymer ?
#
loop_
_entity_poly.entity_id
_entity_poly.type
_entity_poly.pdbx_seq_one_letter_code
_entity_poly.pdbx_strand_id
1 'polypeptide(L)'
;MSLSSFFSSFVSTVYADSPEEPKEEVKEEESKPDEAAEEPAAEEEEEEEPEDIMPEIVEACKESKACATATHHFAHCEEKVNAGQGYPHEDCVEEFMMHCVNSCVAPKLFEKLK
;
A
#
# COMPACT_ATOMS: atom_id res chain seq x y z
N MET A 1 -29.69 -20.41 -25.67
CA MET A 1 -29.08 -19.32 -24.88
C MET A 1 -30.09 -18.90 -23.83
N SER A 2 -29.69 -19.03 -22.56
CA SER A 2 -30.57 -18.91 -21.38
C SER A 2 -30.89 -17.44 -21.08
N LEU A 3 -32.10 -17.17 -20.60
CA LEU A 3 -32.56 -15.85 -20.12
C LEU A 3 -31.66 -15.26 -19.02
N SER A 4 -30.79 -16.08 -18.42
CA SER A 4 -29.70 -15.67 -17.53
C SER A 4 -28.76 -14.61 -18.15
N SER A 5 -28.64 -14.56 -19.49
CA SER A 5 -27.79 -13.56 -20.15
C SER A 5 -28.35 -12.13 -20.06
N PHE A 6 -29.67 -11.97 -19.83
CA PHE A 6 -30.31 -10.65 -19.70
C PHE A 6 -30.10 -10.01 -18.32
N PHE A 7 -29.75 -10.78 -17.29
CA PHE A 7 -29.42 -10.24 -15.96
C PHE A 7 -27.96 -9.77 -15.83
N SER A 8 -27.08 -10.16 -16.76
CA SER A 8 -25.68 -9.70 -16.77
C SER A 8 -25.51 -8.22 -17.14
N SER A 9 -26.53 -7.55 -17.69
CA SER A 9 -26.47 -6.13 -18.04
C SER A 9 -26.83 -5.17 -16.90
N PHE A 10 -27.18 -5.66 -15.70
CA PHE A 10 -27.65 -4.81 -14.59
C PHE A 10 -26.60 -4.52 -13.50
N VAL A 11 -25.41 -5.12 -13.56
CA VAL A 11 -24.27 -4.71 -12.73
C VAL A 11 -23.22 -4.12 -13.64
N SER A 12 -23.11 -2.79 -13.61
CA SER A 12 -22.18 -2.01 -14.43
C SER A 12 -20.74 -2.39 -14.08
N THR A 13 -20.07 -3.12 -14.97
CA THR A 13 -18.62 -3.27 -14.92
C THR A 13 -17.99 -1.94 -15.35
N VAL A 14 -17.66 -1.07 -14.38
CA VAL A 14 -16.79 0.08 -14.62
C VAL A 14 -15.39 -0.46 -14.95
N TYR A 15 -15.04 -0.39 -16.22
CA TYR A 15 -13.69 -0.63 -16.72
C TYR A 15 -13.01 0.74 -16.85
N ALA A 16 -12.05 1.03 -15.97
CA ALA A 16 -11.27 2.26 -15.99
C ALA A 16 -10.12 2.12 -17.01
N ASP A 17 -10.40 2.45 -18.26
CA ASP A 17 -9.43 2.54 -19.36
C ASP A 17 -9.37 4.01 -19.80
N SER A 18 -8.32 4.72 -19.39
CA SER A 18 -8.07 6.11 -19.76
C SER A 18 -7.10 6.11 -20.96
N PRO A 19 -7.52 6.50 -22.17
CA PRO A 19 -6.62 6.59 -23.32
C PRO A 19 -5.63 7.76 -23.15
N GLU A 20 -4.35 7.47 -23.39
CA GLU A 20 -3.27 8.45 -23.53
C GLU A 20 -3.56 9.41 -24.69
N GLU A 21 -3.53 10.72 -24.43
CA GLU A 21 -3.39 11.76 -25.47
C GLU A 21 -2.09 12.56 -25.28
N PRO A 22 -1.39 12.93 -26.38
CA PRO A 22 0.01 13.34 -26.38
C PRO A 22 0.16 14.82 -26.02
N LYS A 23 1.13 15.15 -25.15
CA LYS A 23 1.50 16.55 -24.86
C LYS A 23 2.75 16.93 -25.66
N GLU A 24 2.54 17.76 -26.69
CA GLU A 24 3.59 18.46 -27.42
C GLU A 24 4.32 19.50 -26.55
N GLU A 25 5.60 19.65 -26.84
CA GLU A 25 6.56 20.59 -26.28
C GLU A 25 6.25 22.04 -26.72
N VAL A 26 6.27 23.01 -25.79
CA VAL A 26 6.45 24.43 -26.13
C VAL A 26 7.50 25.05 -25.21
N LYS A 27 8.53 25.56 -25.87
CA LYS A 27 9.73 26.23 -25.38
C LYS A 27 9.47 27.71 -25.11
N GLU A 28 9.88 28.17 -23.93
CA GLU A 28 10.60 29.41 -23.58
C GLU A 28 10.41 30.69 -24.44
N GLU A 29 10.01 31.82 -23.84
CA GLU A 29 10.88 33.01 -23.65
C GLU A 29 10.24 34.18 -22.86
N GLU A 30 11.05 34.72 -21.94
CA GLU A 30 11.23 36.11 -21.43
C GLU A 30 10.07 36.91 -20.77
N SER A 31 10.18 37.26 -19.47
CA SER A 31 10.91 38.42 -18.85
C SER A 31 10.03 39.69 -18.83
N LYS A 32 9.58 40.24 -17.69
CA LYS A 32 10.36 40.97 -16.66
C LYS A 32 9.50 41.32 -15.42
N PRO A 33 10.13 41.75 -14.31
CA PRO A 33 9.63 41.71 -12.92
C PRO A 33 8.92 43.01 -12.49
N ASP A 34 8.11 42.94 -11.44
CA ASP A 34 7.81 44.11 -10.60
C ASP A 34 7.53 43.71 -9.14
N GLU A 35 7.99 44.57 -8.25
CA GLU A 35 8.22 44.44 -6.82
C GLU A 35 6.95 44.39 -5.94
N ALA A 36 7.15 43.81 -4.75
CA ALA A 36 6.56 44.21 -3.47
C ALA A 36 5.05 44.06 -3.27
N ALA A 37 4.67 42.93 -2.66
CA ALA A 37 3.76 42.96 -1.53
C ALA A 37 4.22 41.90 -0.51
N GLU A 38 4.83 42.39 0.56
CA GLU A 38 5.15 41.66 1.78
C GLU A 38 3.81 41.25 2.43
N GLU A 39 3.25 40.11 2.01
CA GLU A 39 2.25 39.42 2.83
C GLU A 39 3.00 38.69 3.94
N PRO A 40 2.52 38.77 5.20
CA PRO A 40 3.11 38.01 6.27
C PRO A 40 3.03 36.55 5.83
N ALA A 41 4.19 35.88 5.77
CA ALA A 41 4.25 34.45 5.87
C ALA A 41 3.54 34.10 7.17
N ALA A 42 2.23 33.85 7.07
CA ALA A 42 1.56 32.94 7.96
C ALA A 42 2.44 31.70 7.89
N GLU A 43 3.21 31.48 8.96
CA GLU A 43 3.73 30.17 9.30
C GLU A 43 2.52 29.24 9.16
N GLU A 44 2.41 28.57 8.01
CA GLU A 44 1.75 27.29 7.97
C GLU A 44 2.52 26.47 8.99
N GLU A 45 1.98 26.41 10.20
CA GLU A 45 2.18 25.25 11.06
C GLU A 45 1.90 24.07 10.12
N GLU A 46 2.96 23.45 9.58
CA GLU A 46 2.86 22.11 9.01
C GLU A 46 2.28 21.27 10.14
N GLU A 47 0.96 21.08 10.13
CA GLU A 47 0.30 20.08 10.96
C GLU A 47 1.03 18.78 10.64
N GLU A 48 1.88 18.30 11.55
CA GLU A 48 2.52 16.99 11.43
C GLU A 48 1.39 15.97 11.18
N GLU A 49 1.32 15.49 9.94
CA GLU A 49 0.35 14.47 9.59
C GLU A 49 0.60 13.27 10.52
N PRO A 50 -0.45 12.75 11.19
CA PRO A 50 -0.26 11.68 12.15
C PRO A 50 0.40 10.47 11.46
N GLU A 51 1.53 10.02 12.00
CA GLU A 51 2.26 8.86 11.46
C GLU A 51 1.34 7.61 11.39
N ASP A 52 1.53 6.79 10.34
CA ASP A 52 0.85 5.51 10.27
C ASP A 52 1.36 4.58 11.37
N ILE A 53 0.46 4.25 12.29
CA ILE A 53 0.71 3.36 13.44
C ILE A 53 0.69 1.87 13.05
N MET A 54 0.24 1.51 11.85
CA MET A 54 0.11 0.12 11.44
C MET A 54 1.47 -0.63 11.40
N PRO A 55 2.56 -0.09 10.84
CA PRO A 55 3.85 -0.77 10.77
C PRO A 55 4.39 -1.18 12.15
N GLU A 56 4.29 -0.29 13.14
CA GLU A 56 4.72 -0.59 14.52
C GLU A 56 3.92 -1.75 15.13
N ILE A 57 2.60 -1.75 14.91
CA ILE A 57 1.71 -2.80 15.43
C ILE A 57 2.00 -4.13 14.72
N VAL A 58 2.27 -4.10 13.41
CA VAL A 58 2.63 -5.27 12.61
C VAL A 58 3.93 -5.90 13.14
N GLU A 59 4.98 -5.13 13.36
CA GLU A 59 6.25 -5.64 13.89
C GLU A 59 6.08 -6.23 15.30
N ALA A 60 5.38 -5.52 16.20
CA ALA A 60 5.08 -6.03 17.54
C ALA A 60 4.25 -7.34 17.50
N CYS A 61 3.38 -7.50 16.50
CA CYS A 61 2.60 -8.72 16.31
C CYS A 61 3.43 -9.86 15.69
N LYS A 62 4.37 -9.57 14.78
CA LYS A 62 5.32 -10.55 14.23
C LYS A 62 6.24 -11.14 15.30
N GLU A 63 6.70 -10.31 16.24
CA GLU A 63 7.56 -10.72 17.36
C GLU A 63 6.79 -11.37 18.53
N SER A 64 5.45 -11.30 18.49
CA SER A 64 4.63 -11.86 19.55
C SER A 64 4.83 -13.37 19.67
N LYS A 65 4.73 -13.91 20.90
CA LYS A 65 4.87 -15.36 21.14
C LYS A 65 3.89 -16.21 20.34
N ALA A 66 2.74 -15.65 19.94
CA ALA A 66 1.73 -16.35 19.16
C ALA A 66 2.13 -16.49 17.69
N CYS A 67 2.83 -15.49 17.11
CA CYS A 67 3.18 -15.48 15.69
C CYS A 67 4.66 -15.71 15.39
N ALA A 68 5.55 -15.62 16.39
CA ALA A 68 7.00 -15.73 16.22
C ALA A 68 7.44 -17.00 15.47
N THR A 69 6.80 -18.14 15.74
CA THR A 69 7.09 -19.40 15.03
C THR A 69 6.75 -19.31 13.55
N ALA A 70 5.57 -18.75 13.20
CA ALA A 70 5.17 -18.57 11.81
C ALA A 70 6.08 -17.56 11.09
N THR A 71 6.42 -16.45 11.75
CA THR A 71 7.39 -15.46 11.24
C THR A 71 8.75 -16.11 10.95
N HIS A 72 9.23 -16.98 11.85
CA HIS A 72 10.49 -17.71 11.66
C HIS A 72 10.42 -18.70 10.49
N HIS A 73 9.32 -19.43 10.33
CA HIS A 73 9.13 -20.34 9.19
C HIS A 73 9.13 -19.58 7.87
N PHE A 74 8.44 -18.44 7.80
CA PHE A 74 8.45 -17.58 6.62
C PHE A 74 9.87 -17.11 6.28
N ALA A 75 10.60 -16.54 7.26
CA ALA A 75 11.97 -16.06 7.06
C ALA A 75 12.92 -17.18 6.58
N HIS A 76 12.79 -18.38 7.15
CA HIS A 76 13.59 -19.53 6.73
C HIS A 76 13.22 -19.99 5.30
N CYS A 77 11.94 -19.98 4.95
CA CYS A 77 11.51 -20.28 3.58
C CYS A 77 12.11 -19.26 2.59
N GLU A 78 11.98 -17.96 2.89
CA GLU A 78 12.53 -16.90 2.04
C GLU A 78 14.05 -17.04 1.87
N GLU A 79 14.79 -17.32 2.96
CA GLU A 79 16.23 -17.54 2.89
C GLU A 79 16.57 -18.70 1.93
N LYS A 80 15.87 -19.83 2.07
CA LYS A 80 16.09 -21.03 1.24
C LYS A 80 15.75 -20.78 -0.23
N VAL A 81 14.60 -20.16 -0.51
CA VAL A 81 14.15 -19.86 -1.87
C VAL A 81 15.07 -18.84 -2.53
N ASN A 82 15.42 -17.75 -1.83
CA ASN A 82 16.34 -16.72 -2.34
C ASN A 82 17.78 -17.25 -2.52
N ALA A 83 18.20 -18.23 -1.72
CA ALA A 83 19.48 -18.91 -1.89
C ALA A 83 19.50 -19.93 -3.05
N GLY A 84 18.38 -20.15 -3.73
CA GLY A 84 18.25 -21.17 -4.79
C GLY A 84 18.33 -22.60 -4.26
N GLN A 85 18.11 -22.80 -2.96
CA GLN A 85 18.07 -24.11 -2.30
C GLN A 85 16.64 -24.68 -2.20
N GLY A 86 15.65 -23.91 -2.67
CA GLY A 86 14.26 -24.36 -2.79
C GLY A 86 14.06 -25.33 -3.96
N TYR A 87 12.90 -25.98 -3.97
CA TYR A 87 12.45 -26.80 -5.09
C TYR A 87 12.14 -25.93 -6.32
N PRO A 88 12.15 -26.51 -7.54
CA PRO A 88 11.71 -25.79 -8.74
C PRO A 88 10.29 -25.26 -8.54
N HIS A 89 10.12 -23.93 -8.73
CA HIS A 89 8.86 -23.23 -8.52
C HIS A 89 8.34 -23.23 -7.07
N GLU A 90 9.21 -23.44 -6.08
CA GLU A 90 8.86 -23.22 -4.68
C GLU A 90 8.62 -21.74 -4.41
N ASP A 91 7.52 -21.44 -3.73
CA ASP A 91 7.20 -20.14 -3.14
C ASP A 91 6.94 -20.30 -1.63
N CYS A 92 6.86 -19.18 -0.91
CA CYS A 92 6.68 -19.16 0.54
C CYS A 92 5.28 -18.68 0.96
N VAL A 93 4.28 -18.87 0.09
CA VAL A 93 2.91 -18.35 0.33
C VAL A 93 2.24 -19.13 1.46
N GLU A 94 2.52 -20.42 1.60
CA GLU A 94 1.98 -21.25 2.68
C GLU A 94 2.52 -20.81 4.06
N GLU A 95 3.81 -20.47 4.15
CA GLU A 95 4.46 -20.01 5.38
C GLU A 95 4.14 -18.56 5.72
N PHE A 96 3.49 -17.81 4.82
CA PHE A 96 3.24 -16.39 5.01
C PHE A 96 2.41 -16.12 6.28
N MET A 97 3.05 -15.50 7.28
CA MET A 97 2.53 -15.38 8.65
C MET A 97 1.33 -14.45 8.82
N MET A 98 0.83 -13.82 7.74
CA MET A 98 -0.16 -12.74 7.83
C MET A 98 -1.51 -13.16 8.40
N HIS A 99 -1.88 -14.44 8.33
CA HIS A 99 -3.08 -14.90 9.02
C HIS A 99 -2.99 -14.67 10.55
N CYS A 100 -1.85 -15.02 11.14
CA CYS A 100 -1.60 -14.80 12.58
C CYS A 100 -1.45 -13.30 12.89
N VAL A 101 -0.61 -12.62 12.11
CA VAL A 101 -0.30 -11.19 12.32
C VAL A 101 -1.56 -10.35 12.22
N ASN A 102 -2.41 -10.54 11.20
CA ASN A 102 -3.64 -9.78 11.03
C ASN A 102 -4.63 -9.98 12.18
N SER A 103 -4.71 -11.20 12.71
CA SER A 103 -5.55 -11.50 13.87
C SER A 103 -5.09 -10.76 15.14
N CYS A 104 -3.79 -10.47 15.24
CA CYS A 104 -3.19 -9.66 16.31
C CYS A 104 -3.29 -8.14 16.04
N VAL A 105 -3.09 -7.71 14.79
CA VAL A 105 -3.06 -6.30 14.38
C VAL A 105 -4.45 -5.68 14.42
N ALA A 106 -5.46 -6.38 13.88
CA ALA A 106 -6.81 -5.82 13.72
C ALA A 106 -7.36 -5.16 14.99
N PRO A 107 -7.45 -5.82 16.16
CA PRO A 107 -8.00 -5.17 17.35
C PRO A 107 -7.18 -3.96 17.80
N LYS A 108 -5.85 -4.03 17.74
CA LYS A 108 -4.95 -2.96 18.21
C LYS A 108 -4.95 -1.73 17.30
N LEU A 109 -5.06 -1.96 15.99
CA LEU A 109 -5.07 -0.90 15.00
C LEU A 109 -6.38 -0.10 15.11
N PHE A 110 -7.52 -0.79 15.07
CA PHE A 110 -8.84 -0.14 15.14
C PHE A 110 -9.14 0.54 16.48
N GLU A 111 -8.44 0.18 17.57
CA GLU A 111 -8.51 0.91 18.84
C GLU A 111 -7.83 2.29 18.80
N LYS A 112 -6.85 2.48 17.92
CA LYS A 112 -6.06 3.72 17.84
C LYS A 112 -6.51 4.65 16.72
N LEU A 113 -7.14 4.11 15.68
CA LEU A 113 -7.75 4.90 14.60
C LEU A 113 -8.99 5.62 15.13
N LYS A 114 -9.15 6.91 14.79
CA LYS A 114 -10.28 7.77 15.18
C LYS A 114 -11.18 8.09 14.01
#